data_AF-A0A1Q7LPT2-F1
#
_entry.id   AF-A0A1Q7LPT2-F1
#
_cell.length_a   1.000
_cell.length_b   1.000
_cell.length_c   1.000
_cell.angle_alpha   90.00
_cell.angle_beta   90.00
_cell.angle_gamma   90.00
#
_symmetry.space_group_name_H-M   'P 1'
#
loop_
_entity.id
_entity.type
_entity.pdbx_description
1 polymer ?
#
loop_
_entity_poly.entity_id
_entity_poly.type
_entity_poly.pdbx_seq_one_letter_code
_entity_poly.pdbx_strand_id
1 'polypeptide(L)' 'MVEFDVPINEKQRVAYIPKVLIEVFGHRVKILPNTRAAIIYAEGTPPEQVLESLAIIQQDLELRVKRPKGARSK' A
#
# COMPACT_ATOMS: atom_id res chain seq x y z
N MET A 1 9.13 1.46 5.29
CA MET A 1 7.68 1.50 4.99
C MET A 1 6.90 0.73 6.05
N VAL A 2 5.72 1.21 6.46
CA VAL A 2 4.85 0.56 7.47
C VAL A 2 3.75 -0.23 6.78
N GLU A 3 3.50 -1.47 7.21
CA GLU A 3 2.37 -2.28 6.74
C GLU A 3 1.20 -2.15 7.73
N PHE A 4 -0.01 -2.09 7.22
CA PHE A 4 -1.24 -2.05 8.01
C PHE A 4 -2.06 -3.30 7.71
N ASP A 5 -2.40 -4.06 8.76
CA ASP A 5 -3.37 -5.14 8.65
C ASP A 5 -4.78 -4.54 8.69
N VAL A 6 -5.45 -4.54 7.53
CA VAL A 6 -6.80 -3.98 7.38
C VAL A 6 -7.81 -5.12 7.14
N PRO A 7 -8.48 -5.62 8.20
CA PRO A 7 -9.48 -6.65 8.02
C PRO A 7 -10.70 -6.10 7.26
N ILE A 8 -11.21 -6.89 6.32
CA ILE A 8 -12.45 -6.59 5.59
C ILE A 8 -13.59 -7.35 6.26
N ASN A 9 -14.66 -6.63 6.61
CA ASN A 9 -15.88 -7.27 7.08
C ASN A 9 -16.51 -8.09 5.94
N GLU A 10 -16.60 -9.40 6.10
CA GLU A 10 -17.05 -10.33 5.03
C GLU A 10 -18.48 -10.05 4.54
N LYS A 11 -19.38 -9.65 5.44
CA LYS A 11 -20.80 -9.41 5.11
C LYS A 11 -21.01 -8.06 4.45
N GLN A 12 -20.36 -7.04 4.98
CA GLN A 12 -20.56 -5.65 4.55
C GLN A 12 -19.59 -5.24 3.44
N ARG A 13 -18.50 -5.99 3.24
CA ARG A 13 -17.40 -5.65 2.31
C ARG A 13 -16.78 -4.29 2.61
N VAL A 14 -16.77 -3.90 3.88
CA VAL A 14 -16.22 -2.64 4.39
C VAL A 14 -14.94 -2.93 5.16
N ALA A 15 -13.92 -2.11 4.92
CA ALA A 15 -12.70 -2.06 5.71
C ALA A 15 -12.57 -0.67 6.34
N TYR A 16 -12.16 -0.64 7.61
CA TYR A 16 -11.83 0.63 8.25
C TYR A 16 -10.44 1.08 7.79
N ILE A 17 -10.38 2.24 7.15
CA ILE A 17 -9.11 2.84 6.72
C ILE A 17 -8.51 3.61 7.91
N PRO A 18 -7.28 3.26 8.35
CA PRO A 18 -6.61 3.96 9.44
C PRO A 18 -6.54 5.47 9.20
N LYS A 19 -6.73 6.26 10.27
CA LYS A 19 -6.73 7.72 10.22
C LYS A 19 -5.52 8.31 9.48
N VAL A 20 -4.33 7.73 9.71
CA VAL A 20 -3.08 8.15 9.06
C VAL A 20 -3.17 8.08 7.53
N LEU A 21 -3.84 7.06 6.97
CA LEU A 21 -4.00 6.96 5.52
C LEU A 21 -4.98 7.99 4.98
N ILE A 22 -6.04 8.33 5.75
CA ILE A 22 -6.99 9.38 5.38
C ILE A 22 -6.35 10.77 5.45
N GLU A 23 -5.48 11.02 6.42
CA GLU A 23 -4.74 12.27 6.54
C GLU A 23 -3.78 12.49 5.36
N VAL A 24 -3.25 11.40 4.76
CA VAL A 24 -2.34 11.45 3.62
C VAL A 24 -3.07 11.47 2.27
N PHE A 25 -4.06 10.59 2.07
CA PHE A 25 -4.72 10.41 0.77
C PHE A 25 -6.07 11.14 0.66
N GLY A 26 -6.57 11.70 1.76
CA GLY A 26 -7.89 12.29 1.83
C GLY A 26 -9.01 11.24 1.92
N HIS A 27 -10.24 11.72 1.75
CA HIS A 27 -11.46 10.91 1.88
C HIS A 27 -11.93 10.31 0.55
N ARG A 28 -11.25 10.62 -0.55
CA ARG A 28 -11.54 10.11 -1.88
C ARG A 28 -10.28 9.51 -2.49
N VAL A 29 -10.36 8.22 -2.76
CA VAL A 29 -9.25 7.44 -3.29
C VAL A 29 -9.68 6.65 -4.52
N LYS A 30 -8.72 6.36 -5.38
CA LYS A 30 -8.85 5.38 -6.46
C LYS A 30 -8.14 4.09 -6.05
N ILE A 31 -8.76 2.96 -6.39
CA ILE A 31 -8.20 1.63 -6.22
C ILE A 31 -7.96 1.05 -7.59
N LEU A 32 -6.71 0.68 -7.89
CA LEU A 32 -6.33 0.00 -9.13
C LEU A 32 -5.85 -1.42 -8.79
N PRO A 33 -6.70 -2.44 -9.00
CA PRO A 33 -6.36 -3.83 -8.70
C PRO A 33 -5.67 -4.54 -9.87
N ASN A 34 -4.94 -5.60 -9.54
CA ASN A 34 -4.46 -6.65 -10.41
C ASN A 34 -4.68 -8.02 -9.74
N THR A 35 -4.26 -9.13 -10.35
CA THR A 35 -4.52 -10.51 -9.90
C THR A 35 -4.10 -10.80 -8.46
N ARG A 36 -3.07 -10.13 -7.93
CA ARG A 36 -2.49 -10.44 -6.59
C ARG A 36 -2.30 -9.23 -5.67
N ALA A 37 -2.49 -8.01 -6.19
CA ALA A 37 -2.24 -6.78 -5.45
C ALA A 37 -3.13 -5.68 -5.98
N ALA A 38 -3.38 -4.67 -5.16
CA ALA A 38 -4.03 -3.44 -5.56
C ALA A 38 -3.25 -2.26 -4.99
N ILE A 39 -3.30 -1.14 -5.70
CA ILE A 39 -2.76 0.14 -5.22
C ILE A 39 -3.92 1.05 -4.85
N ILE A 40 -3.74 1.85 -3.81
CA ILE A 40 -4.69 2.87 -3.36
C ILE A 40 -3.97 4.21 -3.38
N TYR A 41 -4.57 5.22 -4.02
CA TYR A 41 -4.00 6.55 -4.14
C TYR A 41 -5.10 7.62 -4.16
N ALA A 42 -4.74 8.86 -3.85
CA ALA A 42 -5.71 9.96 -3.77
C ALA A 42 -6.40 10.21 -5.12
N GLU A 43 -7.67 10.61 -5.07
CA GLU A 43 -8.39 11.01 -6.28
C GLU A 43 -7.71 12.23 -6.91
N GLY A 44 -7.51 12.18 -8.23
CA GLY A 44 -6.89 13.28 -8.99
C GLY A 44 -5.36 13.25 -9.05
N THR A 45 -4.69 12.34 -8.34
CA THR A 45 -3.24 12.16 -8.49
C THR A 45 -2.91 11.72 -9.93
N PRO A 46 -2.00 12.43 -10.64
CA PRO A 46 -1.54 12.04 -11.97
C PRO A 46 -0.85 10.66 -11.96
N PRO A 47 -1.06 9.81 -12.99
CA PRO A 47 -0.45 8.48 -13.04
C PRO A 47 1.08 8.49 -12.87
N GLU A 48 1.77 9.51 -13.36
CA GLU A 48 3.22 9.65 -13.28
C GLU A 48 3.71 9.72 -11.83
N GLN A 49 3.03 10.51 -10.99
CA GLN A 49 3.36 10.62 -9.56
C GLN A 49 3.03 9.34 -8.79
N VAL A 50 1.98 8.62 -9.20
CA VAL A 50 1.67 7.29 -8.66
C VAL A 50 2.80 6.32 -9.00
N LEU A 51 3.30 6.32 -10.23
CA LEU A 51 4.42 5.48 -10.65
C LEU A 51 5.71 5.79 -9.91
N GLU A 52 6.03 7.08 -9.69
CA GLU A 52 7.17 7.50 -8.87
C GLU A 52 7.10 6.93 -7.45
N SER A 53 5.93 7.01 -6.81
CA SER A 53 5.70 6.45 -5.49
C SER A 53 5.81 4.92 -5.48
N LEU A 54 5.24 4.26 -6.50
CA LEU A 54 5.31 2.81 -6.63
C LEU A 54 6.72 2.29 -6.84
N ALA A 55 7.59 3.04 -7.53
CA ALA A 55 8.99 2.65 -7.70
C ALA A 55 9.71 2.50 -6.34
N ILE A 56 9.43 3.40 -5.38
CA ILE A 56 9.99 3.34 -4.03
C ILE A 56 9.43 2.12 -3.26
N ILE A 57 8.11 1.91 -3.32
CA ILE A 57 7.42 0.79 -2.69
C ILE A 57 7.96 -0.55 -3.23
N GLN A 58 8.11 -0.65 -4.55
CA GLN A 58 8.63 -1.83 -5.23
C GLN A 58 10.07 -2.12 -4.80
N GLN A 59 10.94 -1.11 -4.76
CA GLN A 59 12.33 -1.28 -4.30
C GLN A 59 12.40 -1.83 -2.86
N ASP A 60 11.57 -1.33 -1.94
CA ASP A 60 11.51 -1.83 -0.57
C ASP A 60 11.05 -3.30 -0.52
N LEU A 61 10.02 -3.66 -1.29
CA LEU A 61 9.55 -5.04 -1.40
C LEU A 61 10.61 -5.98 -1.97
N GLU A 62 11.32 -5.57 -3.02
CA GLU A 62 12.42 -6.33 -3.60
C GLU A 62 13.55 -6.56 -2.59
N LEU A 63 13.88 -5.55 -1.77
CA LEU A 63 14.87 -5.68 -0.70
C LEU A 63 14.43 -6.68 0.37
N ARG A 64 13.14 -6.70 0.74
CA ARG A 64 12.58 -7.69 1.69
C ARG A 64 12.64 -9.11 1.14
N VAL A 65 12.36 -9.30 -0.16
CA VAL A 65 12.47 -10.60 -0.82
C VAL A 65 13.93 -11.07 -0.87
N LYS A 66 14.87 -10.15 -1.15
CA LYS A 66 16.32 -10.45 -1.23
C LYS A 66 16.99 -10.68 0.13
N ARG A 67 16.42 -10.19 1.24
CA ARG A 67 16.89 -10.43 2.60
C ARG A 67 16.05 -11.52 3.29
N PRO A 68 16.39 -12.81 3.14
CA PRO A 68 15.72 -13.85 3.91
C PRO A 68 15.90 -13.58 5.41
N LYS A 69 14.81 -13.73 6.18
CA LYS A 69 14.75 -13.60 7.64
C LYS A 69 15.86 -14.47 8.27
N GLY A 70 17.02 -13.88 8.55
CA GLY A 70 18.20 -14.62 9.04
C GLY A 70 19.46 -13.78 9.19
N ALA A 71 19.61 -12.68 8.45
CA ALA A 71 20.71 -11.74 8.66
C ALA A 71 20.41 -10.75 9.82
N ARG A 72 20.17 -11.26 11.03
CA ARG A 72 20.53 -10.50 12.23
C ARG A 72 22.02 -10.73 12.43
N SER A 73 22.84 -9.83 11.88
CA SER A 73 24.23 -9.73 12.32
C SER A 73 24.23 -9.38 13.80
N LYS A 74 24.99 -10.20 14.52
CA LYS A 74 25.50 -10.12 15.90
C LYS A 74 25.31 -8.79 16.63
#